data_AF-A0A2D0AFL3-F1
#
_entry.id   AF-A0A2D0AFL3-F1
#
_cell.length_a   1.000
_cell.length_b   1.000
_cell.length_c   1.000
_cell.angle_alpha   90.00
_cell.angle_beta   90.00
_cell.angle_gamma   90.00
#
_symmetry.space_group_name_H-M   'P 1'
#
loop_
_entity.id
_entity.type
_entity.pdbx_description
1 polymer ?
#
loop_
_entity_poly.entity_id
_entity_poly.type
_entity_poly.pdbx_seq_one_letter_code
_entity_poly.pdbx_strand_id
1 'polypeptide(L)'
;MGMVTPHESVPTSIPQPPFPWLLLPGLAFTLLLLVGTLREWVVIGLVADPTTIAGYPFGSEEAMSDGGWYYQTAALYAHHMLIGWILLLPVCLSFAVAALRRARNLVLLAYALLAAILYFW
;
A
#
# COMPACT_ATOMS: atom_id res chain seq x y z
N MET A 1 -7.87 -66.11 14.58
CA MET A 1 -8.74 -64.92 14.73
C MET A 1 -7.80 -63.74 14.94
N GLY A 2 -7.40 -63.09 13.83
CA GLY A 2 -6.39 -62.04 13.84
C GLY A 2 -7.01 -60.71 14.24
N MET A 3 -6.46 -60.08 15.27
CA MET A 3 -6.83 -58.74 15.73
C MET A 3 -6.33 -57.73 14.69
N VAL A 4 -7.24 -57.11 13.94
CA VAL A 4 -6.96 -55.96 13.07
C VAL A 4 -6.91 -54.73 13.97
N THR A 5 -5.73 -54.19 14.21
CA THR A 5 -5.58 -52.89 14.88
C THR A 5 -6.04 -51.78 13.94
N PRO A 6 -6.79 -50.77 14.43
CA PRO A 6 -7.21 -49.66 13.59
C PRO A 6 -5.98 -48.83 13.19
N HIS A 7 -5.79 -48.63 11.89
CA HIS A 7 -4.87 -47.62 11.39
C HIS A 7 -5.39 -46.25 11.82
N GLU A 8 -4.77 -45.64 12.84
CA GLU A 8 -4.95 -44.22 13.14
C GLU A 8 -4.54 -43.42 11.89
N SER A 9 -5.52 -42.77 11.27
CA SER A 9 -5.28 -41.80 10.22
C SER A 9 -4.57 -40.60 10.84
N VAL A 10 -3.26 -40.52 10.65
CA VAL A 10 -2.46 -39.34 11.00
C VAL A 10 -3.08 -38.13 10.30
N PRO A 11 -3.54 -37.10 11.04
CA PRO A 11 -4.05 -35.88 10.41
C PRO A 11 -2.89 -35.17 9.71
N THR A 12 -2.87 -35.25 8.38
CA THR A 12 -1.91 -34.58 7.48
C THR A 12 -2.30 -33.12 7.22
N SER A 13 -2.85 -32.41 8.20
CA SER A 13 -3.01 -30.96 8.08
C SER A 13 -1.64 -30.31 8.20
N ILE A 14 -0.99 -30.10 7.07
CA ILE A 14 0.20 -29.24 6.98
C ILE A 14 -0.18 -27.91 7.67
N PRO A 15 0.50 -27.51 8.76
CA PRO A 15 0.21 -26.26 9.44
C PRO A 15 0.42 -25.13 8.43
N GLN A 16 -0.68 -24.48 8.04
CA GLN A 16 -0.60 -23.32 7.17
C GLN A 16 0.25 -22.27 7.91
N PRO A 17 1.31 -21.75 7.29
CA PRO A 17 2.12 -20.72 7.93
C PRO A 17 1.21 -19.56 8.29
N PRO A 18 1.44 -18.89 9.44
CA PRO A 18 0.48 -17.95 9.97
C PRO A 18 0.19 -16.85 8.95
N PHE A 19 -1.02 -16.80 8.44
CA PHE A 19 -1.49 -15.79 7.48
C PHE A 19 -1.10 -14.31 7.78
N PRO A 20 -0.94 -13.83 9.04
CA PRO A 20 -0.65 -12.41 9.29
C PRO A 20 0.74 -11.89 8.88
N TRP A 21 1.79 -12.71 8.79
CA TRP A 21 3.15 -12.16 8.59
C TRP A 21 3.37 -11.55 7.19
N LEU A 22 2.66 -12.04 6.18
CA LEU A 22 2.66 -11.43 4.84
C LEU A 22 1.68 -10.26 4.75
N LEU A 23 0.59 -10.27 5.51
CA LEU A 23 -0.46 -9.26 5.36
C LEU A 23 -0.10 -7.95 6.05
N LEU A 24 0.39 -8.02 7.28
CA LEU A 24 0.57 -6.85 8.14
C LEU A 24 1.59 -5.83 7.58
N PRO A 25 2.78 -6.22 7.09
CA PRO A 25 3.75 -5.26 6.60
C PRO A 25 3.23 -4.51 5.37
N GLY A 26 2.62 -5.23 4.42
CA GLY A 26 2.07 -4.64 3.21
C GLY A 26 0.93 -3.68 3.51
N LEU A 27 -0.04 -4.10 4.33
CA LEU A 27 -1.15 -3.25 4.74
C LEU A 27 -0.68 -2.01 5.51
N ALA A 28 0.22 -2.16 6.47
CA ALA A 28 0.74 -1.03 7.24
C ALA A 28 1.45 -0.01 6.33
N PHE A 29 2.28 -0.49 5.41
CA PHE A 29 2.97 0.37 4.46
C PHE A 29 2.00 1.08 3.52
N THR A 30 1.01 0.36 2.95
CA THR A 30 -0.04 0.97 2.13
C THR A 30 -0.84 2.02 2.89
N LEU A 31 -1.19 1.78 4.16
CA LEU A 31 -1.90 2.76 4.99
C LEU A 31 -1.05 4.01 5.26
N LEU A 32 0.24 3.85 5.52
CA LEU A 32 1.15 4.99 5.68
C LEU A 32 1.19 5.86 4.43
N LEU A 33 1.33 5.24 3.24
CA LEU A 33 1.31 5.97 1.98
C LEU A 33 -0.05 6.63 1.72
N LEU A 34 -1.15 5.92 2.02
CA LEU A 34 -2.51 6.43 1.82
C LEU A 34 -2.75 7.67 2.70
N VAL A 35 -2.37 7.63 3.97
CA VAL A 35 -2.53 8.78 4.87
C VAL A 35 -1.59 9.92 4.48
N GLY A 36 -0.33 9.61 4.11
CA GLY A 36 0.65 10.61 3.68
C GLY A 36 0.20 11.36 2.43
N THR A 37 -0.16 10.64 1.38
CA THR A 37 -0.65 11.24 0.11
C THR A 37 -1.92 12.07 0.31
N LEU A 38 -2.86 11.59 1.13
CA LEU A 38 -4.06 12.36 1.46
C LEU A 38 -3.71 13.64 2.22
N ARG A 39 -2.84 13.56 3.22
CA ARG A 39 -2.42 14.70 4.03
C ARG A 39 -1.79 15.77 3.14
N GLU A 40 -0.84 15.39 2.29
CA GLU A 40 -0.16 16.32 1.40
C GLU A 40 -1.14 17.00 0.43
N TRP A 41 -2.05 16.24 -0.18
CA TRP A 41 -3.09 16.82 -1.02
C TRP A 41 -4.01 17.77 -0.24
N VAL A 42 -4.42 17.41 0.98
CA VAL A 42 -5.27 18.28 1.81
C VAL A 42 -4.54 19.57 2.17
N VAL A 43 -3.31 19.50 2.67
CA VAL A 43 -2.57 20.67 3.17
C VAL A 43 -2.18 21.61 2.02
N ILE A 44 -1.66 21.06 0.93
CA ILE A 44 -1.10 21.86 -0.18
C ILE A 44 -2.18 22.18 -1.23
N GLY A 45 -3.07 21.24 -1.52
CA GLY A 45 -4.07 21.38 -2.57
C GLY A 45 -5.39 21.99 -2.10
N LEU A 46 -5.92 21.53 -0.97
CA LEU A 46 -7.25 21.92 -0.50
C LEU A 46 -7.22 23.13 0.43
N VAL A 47 -6.42 23.06 1.50
CA VAL A 47 -6.23 24.15 2.46
C VAL A 47 -5.34 25.25 1.87
N ALA A 48 -4.40 24.85 1.00
CA ALA A 48 -3.38 25.72 0.43
C ALA A 48 -2.63 26.50 1.51
N ASP A 49 -2.17 25.81 2.56
CA ASP A 49 -1.47 26.43 3.68
C ASP A 49 -0.17 27.12 3.20
N PRO A 50 -0.06 28.45 3.35
CA PRO A 50 1.08 29.19 2.84
C PRO A 50 2.39 28.82 3.54
N THR A 51 2.34 28.42 4.81
CA THR A 51 3.56 28.05 5.56
C THR A 51 4.16 26.74 5.06
N THR A 52 3.31 25.72 4.85
CA THR A 52 3.73 24.46 4.26
C THR A 52 4.19 24.65 2.81
N ILE A 53 3.44 25.38 1.98
CA ILE A 53 3.81 25.60 0.56
C ILE A 53 5.16 26.32 0.44
N ALA A 54 5.41 27.34 1.25
CA ALA A 54 6.69 28.07 1.24
C ALA A 54 7.87 27.22 1.72
N GLY A 55 7.61 26.18 2.50
CA GLY A 55 8.63 25.22 2.95
C GLY A 55 9.04 24.20 1.88
N TYR A 56 8.26 24.08 0.80
CA TYR A 56 8.57 23.16 -0.29
C TYR A 56 9.44 23.84 -1.37
N PRO A 57 10.51 23.19 -1.83
CA PRO A 57 11.42 23.74 -2.83
C PRO A 57 10.86 23.60 -4.26
N PHE A 58 9.61 24.03 -4.49
CA PHE A 58 8.96 23.92 -5.80
C PHE A 58 9.73 24.68 -6.89
N GLY A 59 9.91 24.03 -8.04
CA GLY A 59 10.62 24.58 -9.20
C GLY A 59 12.14 24.68 -9.02
N SER A 60 12.69 24.26 -7.88
CA SER A 60 14.13 24.14 -7.71
C SER A 60 14.69 22.92 -8.43
N GLU A 61 15.94 23.00 -8.89
CA GLU A 61 16.60 21.87 -9.54
C GLU A 61 16.71 20.65 -8.61
N GLU A 62 16.96 20.87 -7.32
CA GLU A 62 17.07 19.83 -6.29
C GLU A 62 15.74 19.05 -6.12
N ALA A 63 14.61 19.75 -6.08
CA ALA A 63 13.31 19.08 -5.96
C ALA A 63 12.91 18.36 -7.26
N MET A 64 13.32 18.91 -8.41
CA MET A 64 13.07 18.32 -9.71
C MET A 64 13.94 17.10 -9.97
N SER A 65 15.14 16.98 -9.38
CA SER A 65 15.93 15.74 -9.44
C SER A 65 15.30 14.63 -8.61
N ASP A 66 14.71 14.97 -7.46
CA ASP A 66 14.20 13.99 -6.50
C ASP A 66 12.75 13.56 -6.76
N GLY A 67 11.97 14.37 -7.45
CA GLY A 67 10.56 14.07 -7.77
C GLY A 67 10.08 14.56 -9.13
N GLY A 68 11.00 14.84 -10.05
CA GLY A 68 10.70 15.09 -11.46
C GLY A 68 9.80 16.31 -11.71
N TRP A 69 8.95 16.19 -12.72
CA TRP A 69 8.03 17.24 -13.17
C TRP A 69 7.00 17.64 -12.10
N TYR A 70 6.70 16.77 -11.13
CA TYR A 70 5.64 17.01 -10.14
C TYR A 70 5.99 18.13 -9.16
N TYR A 71 7.29 18.36 -8.91
CA TYR A 71 7.76 19.43 -8.01
C TYR A 71 7.85 20.81 -8.68
N GLN A 72 7.37 21.00 -9.90
CA GLN A 72 7.40 22.33 -10.53
C GLN A 72 6.50 23.36 -9.86
N THR A 73 5.32 22.93 -9.42
CA THR A 73 4.34 23.83 -8.78
C THR A 73 3.60 23.08 -7.68
N ALA A 74 3.14 23.83 -6.67
CA ALA A 74 2.30 23.29 -5.60
C ALA A 74 1.03 22.60 -6.14
N ALA A 75 0.45 23.14 -7.22
CA ALA A 75 -0.74 22.57 -7.84
C ALA A 75 -0.47 21.22 -8.51
N LEU A 76 0.61 21.11 -9.29
CA LEU A 76 1.03 19.84 -9.89
C LEU A 76 1.35 18.78 -8.83
N TYR A 77 2.07 19.18 -7.80
CA TYR A 77 2.41 18.32 -6.67
C TYR A 77 1.15 17.80 -5.96
N ALA A 78 0.23 18.70 -5.58
CA ALA A 78 -1.01 18.31 -4.91
C ALA A 78 -1.87 17.40 -5.79
N HIS A 79 -1.95 17.66 -7.09
CA HIS A 79 -2.67 16.80 -8.03
C HIS A 79 -2.05 15.40 -8.09
N HIS A 80 -0.71 15.33 -8.14
CA HIS A 80 0.01 14.07 -8.12
C HIS A 80 -0.21 13.29 -6.82
N MET A 81 -0.23 13.96 -5.66
CA MET A 81 -0.57 13.34 -4.37
C MET A 81 -2.00 12.80 -4.34
N LEU A 82 -2.98 13.52 -4.91
CA LEU A 82 -4.36 13.04 -5.03
C LEU A 82 -4.46 11.79 -5.91
N ILE A 83 -3.79 11.77 -7.06
CA ILE A 83 -3.76 10.59 -7.94
C ILE A 83 -3.17 9.40 -7.18
N GLY A 84 -2.04 9.58 -6.50
CA GLY A 84 -1.43 8.55 -5.66
C GLY A 84 -2.39 8.01 -4.61
N TRP A 85 -3.10 8.89 -3.91
CA TRP A 85 -4.12 8.51 -2.94
C TRP A 85 -5.23 7.65 -3.56
N ILE A 86 -5.79 8.07 -4.69
CA ILE A 86 -6.84 7.33 -5.40
C ILE A 86 -6.34 5.94 -5.83
N LEU A 87 -5.12 5.85 -6.36
CA LEU A 87 -4.53 4.58 -6.80
C LEU A 87 -4.25 3.62 -5.65
N LEU A 88 -3.98 4.11 -4.45
CA LEU A 88 -3.73 3.27 -3.27
C LEU A 88 -5.02 2.68 -2.66
N LEU A 89 -6.20 3.25 -2.91
CA LEU A 89 -7.48 2.72 -2.44
C LEU A 89 -7.74 1.25 -2.85
N PRO A 90 -7.62 0.84 -4.13
CA PRO A 90 -7.81 -0.56 -4.53
C PRO A 90 -6.77 -1.51 -3.93
N VAL A 91 -5.55 -1.04 -3.64
CA VAL A 91 -4.51 -1.83 -2.93
C VAL A 91 -4.94 -2.10 -1.49
N CYS A 92 -5.36 -1.04 -0.78
CA CYS A 92 -5.87 -1.16 0.59
C CYS A 92 -7.09 -2.07 0.66
N LEU A 93 -8.02 -1.94 -0.30
CA LEU A 93 -9.18 -2.82 -0.40
C LEU A 93 -8.76 -4.28 -0.66
N SER A 94 -7.77 -4.50 -1.51
CA SER A 94 -7.26 -5.84 -1.81
C SER A 94 -6.66 -6.51 -0.56
N PHE A 95 -5.88 -5.77 0.25
CA PHE A 95 -5.40 -6.27 1.54
C PHE A 95 -6.55 -6.55 2.53
N ALA A 96 -7.56 -5.69 2.60
CA ALA A 96 -8.72 -5.90 3.46
C ALA A 96 -9.53 -7.15 3.05
N VAL A 97 -9.80 -7.32 1.76
CA VAL A 97 -10.49 -8.52 1.24
C VAL A 97 -9.63 -9.77 1.43
N ALA A 98 -8.31 -9.68 1.23
CA ALA A 98 -7.41 -10.77 1.52
C ALA A 98 -7.48 -11.18 3.00
N ALA A 99 -7.54 -10.20 3.92
CA ALA A 99 -7.67 -10.45 5.35
C ALA A 99 -8.96 -11.21 5.69
N LEU A 100 -10.09 -10.75 5.15
CA LEU A 100 -11.40 -11.35 5.38
C LEU A 100 -11.49 -12.76 4.80
N ARG A 101 -10.95 -12.98 3.60
CA ARG A 101 -11.00 -14.26 2.88
C ARG A 101 -9.87 -15.23 3.25
N ARG A 102 -8.90 -14.79 4.07
CA ARG A 102 -7.67 -15.53 4.39
C ARG A 102 -6.95 -16.07 3.14
N ALA A 103 -6.97 -15.27 2.07
CA ALA A 103 -6.60 -15.72 0.72
C ALA A 103 -5.21 -15.19 0.33
N ARG A 104 -4.21 -16.08 0.28
CA ARG A 104 -2.81 -15.72 -0.01
C ARG A 104 -2.62 -15.14 -1.40
N ASN A 105 -3.34 -15.64 -2.40
CA ASN A 105 -3.33 -15.11 -3.77
C ASN A 105 -3.76 -13.64 -3.82
N LEU A 106 -4.72 -13.22 -2.98
CA LEU A 106 -5.13 -11.82 -2.90
C LEU A 106 -4.07 -10.94 -2.21
N VAL A 107 -3.34 -11.47 -1.23
CA VAL A 107 -2.18 -10.78 -0.63
C VAL A 107 -1.10 -10.54 -1.69
N LEU A 108 -0.77 -11.55 -2.49
CA LEU A 108 0.22 -11.43 -3.56
C LEU A 108 -0.23 -10.44 -4.65
N LEU A 109 -1.51 -10.45 -5.01
CA LEU A 109 -2.08 -9.46 -5.94
C LEU A 109 -1.98 -8.05 -5.36
N ALA A 110 -2.30 -7.85 -4.08
CA ALA A 110 -2.18 -6.55 -3.43
C ALA A 110 -0.73 -6.04 -3.44
N TYR A 111 0.25 -6.91 -3.20
CA TYR A 111 1.67 -6.57 -3.35
C TYR A 111 2.07 -6.25 -4.78
N ALA A 112 1.56 -6.99 -5.77
CA ALA A 112 1.84 -6.72 -7.17
C ALA A 112 1.27 -5.36 -7.60
N LEU A 113 0.05 -5.02 -7.17
CA LEU A 113 -0.55 -3.70 -7.41
C LEU A 113 0.24 -2.59 -6.70
N LEU A 114 0.62 -2.80 -5.44
CA LEU A 114 1.45 -1.86 -4.69
C LEU A 114 2.78 -1.60 -5.40
N ALA A 115 3.47 -2.66 -5.81
CA ALA A 115 4.75 -2.56 -6.53
C ALA A 115 4.59 -1.86 -7.88
N ALA A 116 3.49 -2.14 -8.60
CA ALA A 116 3.20 -1.45 -9.86
C ALA A 116 3.00 0.06 -9.64
N ILE A 117 2.24 0.45 -8.61
CA ILE A 117 2.08 1.87 -8.27
C ILE A 117 3.45 2.49 -7.95
N LEU A 118 4.23 1.90 -7.05
CA LEU A 118 5.55 2.42 -6.66
C LEU A 118 6.56 2.47 -7.81
N TYR A 119 6.37 1.68 -8.86
CA TYR A 119 7.24 1.70 -10.03
C TYR A 119 6.92 2.86 -10.98
N PHE A 120 5.64 3.23 -11.09
CA PHE A 120 5.18 4.31 -11.96
C PHE A 120 5.02 5.65 -11.23
N TRP A 121 5.16 5.64 -9.91
CA TRP A 121 5.05 6.80 -9.05
C TRP A 121 6.44 7.38 -8.79
#